data_AF-A0A1G0SUB5-F1
#
_entry.id   AF-A0A1G0SUB5-F1
#
_cell.length_a   1.000
_cell.length_b   1.000
_cell.length_c   1.000
_cell.angle_alpha   90.00
_cell.angle_beta   90.00
_cell.angle_gamma   90.00
#
_symmetry.space_group_name_H-M   'P 1'
#
loop_
_entity.id
_entity.type
_entity.pdbx_description
1 polymer ?
#
loop_
_entity_poly.entity_id
_entity_poly.type
_entity_poly.pdbx_seq_one_letter_code
_entity_poly.pdbx_strand_id
1 'polypeptide(L)'
;MVKNIYFFILPICILIYGISWAMVYLTFSAFHGMTKMFNDDFVFLIARVFNIKMSSIPAGFTLAFFDGALFGLIVGTLIILVFKKNKE
;
A
#
# COMPACT_ATOMS: atom_id res chain seq x y z
N MET A 1 -2.71 29.18 -3.85
CA MET A 1 -2.52 28.40 -2.60
C MET A 1 -3.10 26.99 -2.67
N VAL A 2 -4.31 26.78 -3.19
CA VAL A 2 -4.98 25.46 -3.27
C VAL A 2 -4.22 24.41 -4.10
N LYS A 3 -3.57 24.78 -5.20
CA LYS A 3 -2.78 23.85 -6.04
C LYS A 3 -1.64 23.16 -5.28
N ASN A 4 -1.04 23.84 -4.30
CA ASN A 4 0.07 23.27 -3.53
C ASN A 4 -0.42 22.16 -2.58
N ILE A 5 -1.65 22.24 -2.07
CA ILE A 5 -2.18 21.25 -1.13
C ILE A 5 -2.40 19.89 -1.83
N TYR A 6 -2.91 19.90 -3.08
CA TYR A 6 -3.10 18.66 -3.85
C TYR A 6 -1.79 17.95 -4.18
N PHE A 7 -0.70 18.71 -4.35
CA PHE A 7 0.63 18.16 -4.57
C PHE A 7 1.13 17.35 -3.37
N PHE A 8 0.72 17.71 -2.15
CA PHE A 8 1.09 16.99 -0.93
C PHE A 8 0.14 15.84 -0.57
N ILE A 9 -1.16 15.95 -0.88
CA ILE A 9 -2.14 14.92 -0.54
C ILE A 9 -1.76 13.56 -1.13
N LEU A 10 -1.42 13.52 -2.43
CA LEU A 10 -1.12 12.26 -3.11
C LEU A 10 0.09 11.51 -2.51
N PRO A 11 1.29 12.11 -2.39
CA PRO A 11 2.44 11.42 -1.80
C PRO A 11 2.22 11.07 -0.32
N ILE A 12 1.48 11.90 0.43
CA ILE A 12 1.14 11.59 1.82
C ILE A 12 0.25 10.34 1.90
N CYS A 13 -0.79 10.25 1.07
CA CYS A 13 -1.65 9.07 1.04
C CYS A 13 -0.86 7.81 0.64
N ILE A 14 -0.01 7.90 -0.38
CA ILE A 14 0.86 6.79 -0.81
C ILE A 14 1.74 6.31 0.35
N LEU A 15 2.42 7.22 1.04
CA LEU A 15 3.32 6.90 2.13
C LEU A 15 2.58 6.31 3.34
N ILE A 16 1.47 6.92 3.76
CA ILE A 16 0.70 6.45 4.91
C ILE A 16 0.21 5.03 4.66
N TYR A 17 -0.45 4.78 3.53
CA TYR A 17 -1.00 3.45 3.25
C TYR A 17 0.11 2.42 3.00
N GLY A 18 1.18 2.78 2.29
CA GLY A 18 2.33 1.91 2.07
C GLY A 18 2.99 1.50 3.38
N ILE A 19 3.29 2.45 4.26
CA ILE A 19 3.90 2.18 5.57
C ILE A 19 2.94 1.38 6.45
N SER A 20 1.66 1.76 6.53
CA SER A 20 0.68 1.05 7.35
C SER A 20 0.56 -0.41 6.93
N TRP A 21 0.47 -0.71 5.63
CA TRP A 21 0.35 -2.07 5.16
C TRP A 21 1.64 -2.88 5.34
N ALA A 22 2.79 -2.26 5.13
CA ALA A 22 4.08 -2.89 5.39
C ALA A 22 4.29 -3.21 6.89
N MET A 23 3.81 -2.34 7.78
CA MET A 23 3.83 -2.59 9.23
C MET A 23 2.91 -3.74 9.62
N VAL A 24 1.69 -3.80 9.06
CA VAL A 24 0.77 -4.93 9.24
C VAL A 24 1.47 -6.24 8.83
N TYR A 25 2.13 -6.25 7.66
CA TYR A 25 2.92 -7.42 7.23
C TYR A 25 4.03 -7.78 8.22
N LEU A 26 4.80 -6.82 8.72
CA LEU A 26 5.88 -7.10 9.67
C LEU A 26 5.36 -7.68 10.98
N THR A 27 4.27 -7.10 11.52
CA THR A 27 3.61 -7.62 12.72
C THR A 27 3.20 -9.07 12.53
N PHE A 28 2.57 -9.39 11.39
CA PHE A 28 2.15 -10.76 11.10
C PHE A 28 3.31 -11.71 10.80
N SER A 29 4.36 -11.23 10.13
CA SER A 29 5.56 -12.02 9.80
C SER A 29 6.41 -12.35 11.01
N ALA A 30 6.29 -11.59 12.10
CA ALA A 30 6.93 -11.90 13.37
C ALA A 30 6.33 -13.15 14.04
N PHE A 31 5.09 -13.52 13.72
CA PHE A 31 4.50 -14.77 14.18
C PHE A 31 4.97 -15.94 13.30
N HIS A 32 5.41 -17.02 13.94
CA HIS A 32 5.97 -18.19 13.26
C HIS A 32 5.02 -18.75 12.20
N GLY A 33 5.54 -19.00 10.98
CA GLY A 33 4.83 -19.67 9.89
C GLY A 33 3.97 -18.78 8.99
N MET A 34 3.79 -17.50 9.32
CA MET A 34 2.87 -16.60 8.62
C MET A 34 3.34 -16.18 7.22
N THR A 35 4.63 -16.29 6.91
CA THR A 35 5.12 -16.08 5.53
C THR A 35 4.49 -17.06 4.54
N LYS A 36 4.12 -18.27 4.97
CA LYS A 36 3.38 -19.22 4.13
C LYS A 36 1.94 -18.76 3.91
N MET A 37 1.26 -18.29 4.96
CA MET A 37 -0.09 -17.74 4.86
C MET A 37 -0.16 -16.58 3.84
N PHE A 38 0.84 -15.70 3.79
CA PHE A 38 0.88 -14.64 2.78
C PHE A 38 1.14 -15.18 1.35
N ASN A 39 1.80 -16.32 1.17
CA ASN A 39 2.01 -16.92 -0.16
C ASN A 39 0.82 -17.77 -0.63
N ASP A 40 0.06 -18.34 0.30
CA ASP A 40 -0.96 -19.35 0.00
C ASP A 40 -2.39 -18.79 0.14
N ASP A 41 -2.67 -18.02 1.21
CA ASP A 41 -4.02 -17.56 1.56
C ASP A 41 -4.23 -16.05 1.30
N PHE A 42 -3.22 -15.24 1.61
CA PHE A 42 -3.28 -13.77 1.54
C PHE A 42 -2.19 -13.19 0.64
N VAL A 43 -2.15 -13.65 -0.61
CA VAL A 43 -1.20 -13.16 -1.61
C VAL A 43 -1.44 -11.69 -1.93
N PHE A 44 -0.43 -10.86 -1.66
CA PHE A 44 -0.41 -9.45 -2.08
C PHE A 44 -0.78 -9.33 -3.56
N LEU A 45 -1.56 -8.32 -3.90
CA LEU A 45 -2.07 -8.11 -5.24
C LEU A 45 -0.92 -8.05 -6.25
N ILE A 46 0.12 -7.27 -5.93
CA ILE A 46 1.32 -7.16 -6.78
C ILE A 46 2.04 -8.51 -6.88
N ALA A 47 2.22 -9.23 -5.77
CA ALA A 47 2.84 -10.54 -5.79
C ALA A 47 2.06 -11.53 -6.68
N ARG A 48 0.72 -11.48 -6.62
CA ARG A 48 -0.18 -12.30 -7.44
C ARG A 48 -0.09 -11.95 -8.93
N VAL A 49 -0.11 -10.65 -9.26
CA VAL A 49 -0.04 -10.18 -10.66
C VAL A 49 1.27 -10.59 -11.32
N PHE A 50 2.38 -10.52 -10.60
CA PHE A 50 3.71 -10.86 -11.12
C PHE A 50 4.14 -12.31 -10.83
N ASN A 51 3.26 -13.13 -10.26
CA ASN A 51 3.55 -14.51 -9.85
C ASN A 51 4.84 -14.64 -9.00
N ILE A 52 5.04 -13.69 -8.08
CA ILE A 52 6.19 -13.63 -7.18
C ILE A 52 5.85 -14.37 -5.90
N LYS A 53 6.69 -15.34 -5.51
CA LYS A 53 6.63 -15.96 -4.18
C LYS A 53 7.54 -15.22 -3.21
N MET A 54 7.03 -14.89 -2.04
CA MET A 54 7.80 -14.31 -0.95
C MET A 54 8.76 -15.35 -0.39
N SER A 55 10.06 -15.13 -0.61
CA SER A 55 11.14 -15.98 -0.10
C SER A 55 11.74 -15.45 1.21
N SER A 56 11.49 -14.18 1.56
CA SER A 56 12.09 -13.51 2.71
C SER A 56 11.19 -12.40 3.27
N ILE A 57 11.43 -12.02 4.53
CA ILE A 57 10.72 -10.92 5.20
C ILE A 57 10.89 -9.59 4.44
N PRO A 58 12.09 -9.18 3.98
CA PRO A 58 12.23 -7.95 3.22
C PRO A 58 11.46 -7.94 1.90
N ALA A 59 11.35 -9.09 1.23
CA ALA A 59 10.57 -9.21 0.00
C ALA A 59 9.08 -8.98 0.26
N GLY A 60 8.52 -9.64 1.29
CA GLY A 60 7.12 -9.42 1.65
C GLY A 60 6.85 -8.01 2.19
N PHE A 61 7.80 -7.40 2.89
CA PHE A 61 7.71 -6.00 3.32
C PHE A 61 7.59 -5.06 2.11
N THR A 62 8.41 -5.29 1.09
CA THR A 62 8.44 -4.48 -0.12
C THR A 62 7.14 -4.63 -0.92
N LEU A 63 6.65 -5.87 -1.05
CA LEU A 63 5.40 -6.16 -1.74
C LEU A 63 4.19 -5.60 -0.99
N ALA A 64 4.16 -5.71 0.34
CA ALA A 64 3.16 -5.08 1.19
C ALA A 64 3.21 -3.54 1.07
N PHE A 65 4.40 -2.95 1.08
CA PHE A 65 4.54 -1.50 0.89
C PHE A 65 3.94 -1.06 -0.45
N PHE A 66 4.26 -1.77 -1.54
CA PHE A 66 3.74 -1.39 -2.85
C PHE A 66 2.23 -1.62 -2.99
N ASP A 67 1.67 -2.68 -2.39
CA ASP A 67 0.22 -2.90 -2.35
C ASP A 67 -0.47 -1.75 -1.61
N GLY A 68 0.04 -1.40 -0.42
CA GLY A 68 -0.46 -0.26 0.35
C GLY A 68 -0.33 1.06 -0.41
N ALA A 69 0.82 1.29 -1.05
CA ALA A 69 1.07 2.48 -1.88
C ALA A 69 0.07 2.60 -3.03
N LEU A 70 -0.30 1.48 -3.68
CA LEU A 70 -1.30 1.45 -4.74
C LEU A 70 -2.68 1.85 -4.21
N PHE A 71 -3.09 1.33 -3.05
CA PHE A 71 -4.32 1.78 -2.38
C PHE A 71 -4.25 3.27 -2.03
N GLY A 72 -3.13 3.74 -1.50
CA GLY A 72 -2.90 5.16 -1.19
C GLY A 72 -3.01 6.06 -2.41
N LEU A 73 -2.54 5.62 -3.58
CA LEU A 73 -2.69 6.32 -4.86
C LEU A 73 -4.16 6.46 -5.25
N ILE A 74 -4.94 5.38 -5.15
CA ILE A 74 -6.38 5.38 -5.47
C ILE A 74 -7.13 6.33 -4.54
N VAL A 75 -6.91 6.20 -3.22
CA VAL A 75 -7.54 7.04 -2.20
C VAL A 75 -7.15 8.51 -2.37
N GLY A 76 -5.86 8.81 -2.53
CA GLY A 76 -5.37 10.17 -2.74
C GLY A 76 -5.96 10.81 -4.00
N THR A 77 -6.10 10.03 -5.08
CA THR A 77 -6.76 10.49 -6.32
C THR A 77 -8.23 10.81 -6.10
N LEU A 78 -8.98 9.93 -5.42
CA LEU A 78 -10.39 10.15 -5.10
C LEU A 78 -10.60 11.40 -4.25
N ILE A 79 -9.75 11.60 -3.22
CA ILE A 79 -9.76 12.79 -2.38
C ILE A 79 -9.58 14.05 -3.24
N ILE A 80 -8.56 14.07 -4.11
CA ILE A 80 -8.31 15.21 -5.00
C ILE A 80 -9.51 15.48 -5.92
N LEU A 81 -10.14 14.43 -6.48
CA LEU A 81 -11.31 14.58 -7.35
C LEU A 81 -12.51 15.18 -6.61
N VAL A 82 -12.81 14.69 -5.41
CA VAL A 82 -13.91 15.22 -4.57
C VAL A 82 -13.66 16.69 -4.21
N PHE A 83 -12.43 17.03 -3.81
CA PHE A 83 -12.09 18.42 -3.48
C PHE A 83 -12.13 19.37 -4.68
N LYS A 84 -11.79 18.89 -5.89
CA LYS A 84 -11.92 19.69 -7.11
C LYS A 84 -13.39 19.96 -7.43
N LYS A 85 -14.23 18.91 -7.40
CA LYS A 85 -15.67 19.02 -7.68
C LYS A 85 -16.39 19.99 -6.73
N ASN A 86 -16.02 20.02 -5.45
CA ASN A 86 -16.65 20.90 -4.46
C ASN A 86 -16.21 22.38 -4.55
N LYS A 87 -15.25 22.72 -5.43
CA LYS A 87 -14.79 24.12 -5.64
C LYS A 87 -15.33 24.75 -6.92
N GLU A 88 -15.94 23.95 -7.79
CA GLU A 88 -16.71 24.38 -8.96
C GLU A 88 -18.17 24.64 -8.54
#